data_AF-A0A0R0A996-F1
#
_entry.id   AF-A0A0R0A996-F1
#
_cell.length_a   1.000
_cell.length_b   1.000
_cell.length_c   1.000
_cell.angle_alpha   90.00
_cell.angle_beta   90.00
_cell.angle_gamma   90.00
#
_symmetry.space_group_name_H-M   'P 1'
#
loop_
_entity.id
_entity.type
_entity.pdbx_description
1 polymer ?
#
loop_
_entity_poly.entity_id
_entity_poly.type
_entity_poly.pdbx_seq_one_letter_code
_entity_poly.pdbx_strand_id
1 'polypeptide(L)' 'MWKRYRARIHRLGRCSVCQFRELTEGAYHCARQPERQGACVIDGKLPAFRLDTEVLDELRDG' A
#
# COMPACT_ATOMS: atom_id res chain seq x y z
N MET A 1 16.02 10.25 5.48
CA MET A 1 15.25 10.26 4.23
C MET A 1 14.27 9.10 4.30
N TRP A 2 12.98 9.31 4.01
CA TRP A 2 11.84 8.37 4.09
C TRP A 2 11.06 8.41 5.42
N LYS A 3 11.07 9.54 6.14
CA LYS A 3 10.27 9.71 7.36
C LYS A 3 8.77 9.67 7.04
N ARG A 4 8.36 10.38 5.98
CA ARG A 4 6.97 10.39 5.49
C ARG A 4 6.50 9.00 5.05
N TYR A 5 7.34 8.28 4.31
CA TYR A 5 7.07 6.89 3.92
C TYR A 5 6.86 5.99 5.15
N ARG A 6 7.79 5.99 6.11
CA ARG A 6 7.68 5.18 7.33
C ARG A 6 6.42 5.52 8.12
N ALA A 7 6.12 6.81 8.28
CA ALA A 7 4.92 7.27 8.97
C ALA A 7 3.64 6.78 8.28
N ARG A 8 3.59 6.80 6.95
CA ARG A 8 2.46 6.29 6.16
C ARG A 8 2.26 4.79 6.34
N ILE A 9 3.32 3.98 6.22
CA ILE A 9 3.23 2.54 6.42
C ILE A 9 2.76 2.20 7.84
N HIS A 10 3.27 2.91 8.84
CA HIS A 10 2.89 2.69 10.24
C HIS A 10 1.42 3.03 10.51
N ARG A 11 0.88 4.08 9.86
CA ARG A 11 -0.50 4.52 10.07
C ARG A 11 -1.53 3.77 9.23
N LEU A 12 -1.20 3.47 7.97
CA LEU A 12 -2.17 3.05 6.95
C LEU A 12 -1.84 1.67 6.36
N GLY A 13 -0.77 1.02 6.83
CA GLY A 13 -0.32 -0.27 6.32
C GLY A 13 0.38 -0.18 4.96
N ARG A 14 0.95 -1.32 4.53
CA ARG A 14 1.71 -1.42 3.26
C ARG A 14 0.84 -1.23 2.03
N CYS A 15 -0.44 -1.59 2.08
CA CYS A 15 -1.37 -1.37 0.98
C CYS A 15 -1.49 0.11 0.60
N SER A 16 -1.26 1.05 1.53
CA SER A 16 -1.36 2.49 1.28
C SER A 16 -0.34 3.06 0.28
N VAL A 17 0.68 2.28 -0.09
CA VAL A 17 1.73 2.64 -1.05
C VAL A 17 1.84 1.62 -2.20
N CYS A 18 0.92 0.67 -2.29
CA CYS A 18 0.94 -0.33 -3.35
C CYS A 18 0.32 0.23 -4.64
N GLN A 19 0.85 -0.09 -5.81
CA GLN A 19 0.24 0.28 -7.10
C GLN A 19 -1.13 -0.38 -7.32
N PHE A 20 -1.37 -1.52 -6.65
CA PHE A 20 -2.62 -2.27 -6.76
C PHE A 20 -3.62 -1.91 -5.64
N ARG A 21 -3.42 -0.78 -4.99
CA ARG A 21 -4.26 -0.37 -3.86
C ARG A 21 -5.64 0.09 -4.34
N GLU A 22 -6.61 -0.12 -3.49
CA GLU A 22 -7.93 0.50 -3.57
C GLU A 22 -8.29 1.04 -2.18
N LEU A 23 -9.09 2.10 -2.14
CA LEU A 23 -9.50 2.78 -0.91
C LEU A 23 -11.00 2.65 -0.75
N THR A 24 -11.43 1.85 0.22
CA THR A 24 -12.84 1.68 0.59
C THR A 24 -13.01 2.06 2.05
N GLU A 25 -13.97 2.93 2.35
CA GLU A 25 -14.29 3.37 3.73
C GLU A 25 -13.07 3.83 4.55
N GLY A 26 -12.07 4.44 3.88
CA GLY A 26 -10.85 4.93 4.53
C GLY A 26 -9.76 3.89 4.79
N ALA A 27 -9.98 2.63 4.40
CA ALA A 27 -9.00 1.54 4.50
C ALA A 27 -8.38 1.21 3.13
N TYR A 28 -7.04 1.08 3.10
CA TYR A 28 -6.32 0.64 1.90
C TYR A 28 -6.27 -0.89 1.83
N HIS A 29 -6.69 -1.45 0.71
CA HIS A 29 -6.68 -2.89 0.46
C HIS A 29 -6.20 -3.19 -0.97
N CYS A 30 -6.09 -4.47 -1.31
CA CYS A 30 -5.82 -4.87 -2.69
C CYS A 30 -7.06 -4.65 -3.56
N ALA A 31 -6.87 -4.16 -4.78
CA ALA A 31 -7.95 -3.91 -5.71
C ALA A 31 -8.83 -5.17 -5.91
N ARG A 32 -10.15 -4.98 -5.85
CA ARG A 32 -11.16 -6.05 -5.98
C ARG A 32 -11.13 -7.13 -4.89
N GLN A 33 -10.44 -6.88 -3.79
CA GLN A 33 -10.23 -7.83 -2.68
C GLN A 33 -10.23 -7.09 -1.31
N PRO A 34 -11.33 -6.41 -0.93
CA PRO A 34 -11.42 -5.62 0.31
C PRO A 34 -11.21 -6.41 1.60
N GLU A 35 -11.52 -7.70 1.59
CA GLU A 35 -11.32 -8.65 2.68
C GLU A 35 -9.86 -9.03 2.90
N ARG A 36 -8.97 -8.68 1.95
CA ARG A 36 -7.56 -9.11 1.94
C ARG A 36 -6.63 -7.95 2.26
N GLN A 37 -6.56 -7.62 3.54
CA GLN A 37 -5.63 -6.62 4.08
C GLN A 37 -4.28 -7.28 4.41
N GLY A 38 -3.17 -6.70 3.93
CA GLY A 38 -1.81 -7.09 4.34
C GLY A 38 -1.27 -8.43 3.80
N ALA A 39 -2.01 -9.16 2.96
CA ALA A 39 -1.71 -10.55 2.59
C ALA A 39 -1.34 -10.79 1.11
N CYS A 40 -0.81 -9.80 0.39
CA CYS A 40 -0.55 -9.87 -1.06
C CYS A 40 0.26 -11.09 -1.53
N VAL A 41 1.05 -11.71 -0.65
CA VAL A 41 2.01 -12.77 -1.01
C VAL A 41 1.64 -14.14 -0.40
N ILE A 42 0.67 -14.20 0.51
CA ILE A 42 0.49 -15.39 1.36
C ILE A 42 -0.15 -16.56 0.59
N ASP A 43 -0.95 -16.30 -0.44
CA ASP A 43 -1.74 -17.36 -1.10
C ASP A 43 -1.60 -17.41 -2.63
N GLY A 44 -0.71 -16.61 -3.22
CA GLY A 44 -0.48 -16.59 -4.67
C GLY A 44 -1.65 -16.10 -5.53
N LYS A 45 -2.77 -15.66 -4.94
CA LYS A 45 -3.94 -15.15 -5.68
C LYS A 45 -3.84 -13.67 -6.00
N LEU A 46 -3.04 -12.93 -5.23
CA LEU A 46 -2.82 -11.50 -5.41
C LEU A 46 -1.50 -11.26 -6.14
N PRO A 47 -1.41 -10.19 -6.94
CA PRO A 47 -0.13 -9.78 -7.47
C PRO A 47 0.79 -9.41 -6.31
N ALA A 48 2.07 -9.77 -6.46
CA ALA A 48 3.09 -9.42 -5.49
C ALA A 48 3.09 -7.90 -5.26
N PHE A 49 3.28 -7.49 -4.00
CA PHE A 49 3.38 -6.08 -3.64
C PHE A 49 4.34 -5.35 -4.59
N ARG A 50 3.86 -4.26 -5.20
CA ARG A 50 4.71 -3.34 -5.96
C ARG A 50 4.47 -1.93 -5.45
N LEU A 51 5.56 -1.28 -5.09
CA LEU A 51 5.55 0.10 -4.64
C LEU A 51 5.10 1.00 -5.80
N ASP A 52 4.13 1.85 -5.52
CA ASP A 52 3.72 2.90 -6.44
C ASP A 52 4.76 4.02 -6.43
N THR A 53 5.37 4.28 -7.58
CA THR A 53 6.41 5.30 -7.74
C THR A 53 5.86 6.71 -7.58
N GLU A 54 4.60 6.96 -7.95
CA GLU A 54 3.97 8.28 -7.78
C GLU A 54 3.81 8.59 -6.29
N VAL A 55 3.32 7.62 -5.51
CA VAL A 55 3.23 7.75 -4.04
C VAL A 55 4.61 7.87 -3.41
N LEU A 56 5.62 7.18 -3.94
CA LEU A 56 6.97 7.31 -3.42
C LEU A 56 7.53 8.72 -3.61
N ASP A 57 7.27 9.32 -4.78
CA ASP A 57 7.70 10.69 -5.08
C ASP A 57 6.99 11.73 -4.19
N GLU A 58 5.70 11.56 -3.91
CA GLU A 58 4.97 12.40 -2.95
C GLU A 58 5.52 12.29 -1.51
N LEU A 59 5.97 11.08 -1.14
CA LEU A 59 6.49 10.78 0.19
C LEU A 59 8.00 11.00 0.30
N ARG A 60 8.64 11.46 -0.77
CA ARG A 60 10.04 11.80 -0.77
C ARG A 60 10.22 13.05 0.11
N ASP A 61 11.05 12.92 1.13
CA ASP A 61 11.50 14.08 1.88
C ASP A 61 12.42 14.88 0.96
N GLY A 62 12.05 16.13 0.66
CA GLY A 62 12.85 17.07 -0.13
C GLY A 62 14.21 17.36 0.50
#